data_AF-A0A382VBT3-F1
#
_entry.id   AF-A0A382VBT3-F1
#
_cell.length_a   1.000
_cell.length_b   1.000
_cell.length_c   1.000
_cell.angle_alpha   90.00
_cell.angle_beta   90.00
_cell.angle_gamma   90.00
#
_symmetry.space_group_name_H-M   'P 1'
#
loop_
_entity.id
_entity.type
_entity.pdbx_description
1 polymer ?
#
loop_
_entity_poly.entity_id
_entity_poly.type
_entity_poly.pdbx_seq_one_letter_code
_entity_poly.pdbx_strand_id
1 'polypeptide(L)'
;VLSNRLLYAIGILGFAVLLVYALLQELDRNEAQLLSSISGVIQATPSAGSAIVKTDNAYVMLFKPGSSQPDAVKVMNPFLPPTTFQIGQEDSTGLLEGNYRLLVITDKDGNPERPAPGESTGQLTRPLPLGSEGIEYVLDRSFRGFPQELLIERRTDPSLNIRGTVDVIPKLRDQIDSGDRMVIMLFDPALG
;
A
#
# COMPACT_ATOMS: atom_id res chain seq x y z
N VAL A 1 -51.93 -11.90 34.19
CA VAL A 1 -50.73 -12.75 33.96
C VAL A 1 -50.56 -13.16 32.49
N LEU A 2 -51.63 -13.56 31.78
CA LEU A 2 -51.55 -13.96 30.36
C LEU A 2 -51.09 -12.85 29.39
N SER A 3 -51.53 -11.60 29.61
CA SER A 3 -51.22 -10.45 28.73
C SER A 3 -49.73 -10.09 28.67
N ASN A 4 -49.04 -10.14 29.82
CA ASN A 4 -47.60 -9.85 29.88
C ASN A 4 -46.78 -10.93 29.16
N ARG A 5 -47.17 -12.21 29.25
CA ARG A 5 -46.48 -13.30 28.55
C ARG A 5 -46.54 -13.15 27.02
N LEU A 6 -47.67 -12.67 26.50
CA LEU A 6 -47.83 -12.40 25.07
C LEU A 6 -46.95 -11.23 24.60
N LEU A 7 -46.91 -10.14 25.38
CA LEU A 7 -46.03 -9.00 25.11
C LEU A 7 -44.55 -9.39 25.13
N TYR A 8 -44.13 -10.20 26.10
CA TYR A 8 -42.76 -10.74 26.13
C TYR A 8 -42.47 -11.65 24.93
N ALA A 9 -43.41 -12.51 24.53
CA ALA A 9 -43.24 -13.38 23.37
C ALA A 9 -43.08 -12.58 22.06
N ILE A 10 -43.88 -11.53 21.86
CA ILE A 10 -43.77 -10.64 20.71
C ILE A 10 -42.44 -9.87 20.74
N GLY A 11 -42.03 -9.36 21.91
CA GLY A 11 -40.76 -8.67 22.07
C GLY A 11 -39.56 -9.58 21.75
N ILE A 12 -39.56 -10.81 22.24
CA ILE A 12 -38.52 -11.81 21.95
C ILE A 12 -38.50 -12.17 20.47
N LEU A 13 -39.67 -12.38 19.85
CA LEU A 13 -39.75 -12.70 18.43
C LEU A 13 -39.25 -11.54 17.56
N GLY A 14 -39.64 -10.31 17.89
CA GLY A 14 -39.16 -9.11 17.20
C GLY A 14 -37.65 -8.92 17.34
N PHE A 15 -37.10 -9.13 18.54
CA PHE A 15 -35.66 -9.10 18.76
C PHE A 15 -34.92 -10.20 17.97
N ALA A 16 -35.44 -11.42 17.95
CA ALA A 16 -34.85 -12.52 17.18
C ALA A 16 -34.81 -12.22 15.68
N VAL A 17 -35.88 -11.64 15.11
CA VAL A 17 -35.92 -11.23 13.70
C VAL A 17 -34.88 -10.14 13.41
N LEU A 18 -34.77 -9.12 14.26
CA LEU A 18 -33.76 -8.06 14.10
C LEU A 18 -32.34 -8.61 14.19
N LEU A 19 -32.10 -9.57 15.08
CA LEU A 19 -30.79 -10.18 15.28
C LEU A 19 -30.38 -11.03 14.08
N VAL A 20 -31.31 -11.82 13.51
CA VAL A 20 -31.08 -12.56 12.26
C VAL A 20 -30.81 -11.60 11.10
N TYR A 21 -31.60 -10.52 10.98
CA TYR A 21 -31.39 -9.52 9.92
C TYR A 21 -30.02 -8.84 10.02
N ALA A 22 -29.63 -8.42 11.23
CA ALA A 22 -28.32 -7.80 11.47
C ALA A 22 -27.16 -8.76 11.15
N LEU A 23 -27.30 -10.05 11.49
CA LEU A 23 -26.29 -11.06 11.16
C LEU A 23 -26.14 -11.26 9.65
N LEU A 24 -27.25 -11.32 8.90
CA LEU A 24 -27.21 -11.43 7.44
C LEU A 24 -26.52 -10.22 6.81
N GLN A 25 -26.86 -9.02 7.27
CA GLN A 25 -26.25 -7.80 6.75
C GLN A 25 -24.74 -7.73 7.03
N GLU A 26 -24.29 -8.20 8.19
CA GLU A 26 -22.87 -8.25 8.52
C GLU A 26 -22.12 -9.31 7.69
N LEU A 27 -22.77 -10.44 7.36
CA LEU A 27 -22.22 -11.43 6.44
C LEU A 27 -22.02 -10.85 5.04
N ASP A 28 -23.05 -10.19 4.47
CA ASP A 28 -22.97 -9.56 3.15
C ASP A 28 -21.88 -8.47 3.10
N ARG A 29 -21.77 -7.67 4.17
CA ARG A 29 -20.74 -6.65 4.30
C ARG A 29 -19.34 -7.24 4.35
N ASN A 30 -19.14 -8.32 5.11
CA ASN A 30 -17.86 -9.02 5.19
C ASN A 30 -17.48 -9.63 3.84
N GLU A 31 -18.43 -10.23 3.13
CA GLU A 31 -18.20 -10.78 1.78
C GLU A 31 -17.79 -9.67 0.80
N ALA A 32 -18.49 -8.53 0.81
CA ALA A 32 -18.12 -7.38 -0.02
C ALA A 32 -16.72 -6.83 0.31
N GLN A 33 -16.35 -6.79 1.59
CA GLN A 33 -15.00 -6.39 2.01
C GLN A 33 -13.94 -7.39 1.55
N LEU A 34 -14.20 -8.69 1.66
CA LEU A 34 -13.28 -9.73 1.17
C LEU A 34 -13.07 -9.61 -0.34
N LEU A 35 -14.15 -9.54 -1.12
CA LEU A 35 -14.12 -9.42 -2.58
C LEU A 35 -13.43 -8.14 -3.08
N SER A 36 -13.43 -7.08 -2.28
CA SER A 36 -12.76 -5.80 -2.58
C SER A 36 -11.40 -5.63 -1.90
N SER A 37 -10.81 -6.72 -1.41
CA SER A 37 -9.53 -6.70 -0.70
C SER A 37 -8.58 -7.82 -1.14
N ILE A 38 -7.31 -7.67 -0.81
CA ILE A 38 -6.30 -8.72 -0.89
C ILE A 38 -5.87 -9.05 0.53
N SER A 39 -5.87 -10.32 0.89
CA SER A 39 -5.54 -10.80 2.24
C SER A 39 -4.53 -11.93 2.24
N GLY A 40 -3.82 -12.08 3.36
CA GLY A 40 -2.78 -13.08 3.48
C GLY A 40 -1.95 -12.95 4.74
N VAL A 41 -0.74 -13.52 4.69
CA VAL A 41 0.24 -13.51 5.79
C VAL A 41 1.55 -12.93 5.30
N ILE A 42 2.06 -11.94 6.03
CA ILE A 42 3.43 -11.45 5.87
C ILE A 42 4.35 -12.26 6.75
N GLN A 43 5.36 -12.88 6.15
CA GLN A 43 6.43 -13.62 6.80
C GLN A 43 7.75 -12.85 6.64
N ALA A 44 8.74 -13.20 7.46
CA ALA A 44 10.10 -12.69 7.32
C ALA A 44 11.10 -13.84 7.33
N THR A 45 12.06 -13.79 6.42
CA THR A 45 13.24 -14.66 6.48
C THR A 45 14.02 -14.37 7.78
N PRO A 46 14.82 -15.32 8.30
CA PRO A 46 15.62 -15.09 9.51
C PRO A 46 16.50 -13.82 9.43
N SER A 47 17.09 -13.55 8.27
CA SER A 47 17.92 -12.37 8.03
C SER A 47 17.12 -11.06 8.08
N ALA A 48 15.96 -11.00 7.42
CA ALA A 48 15.11 -9.80 7.45
C ALA A 48 14.47 -9.61 8.83
N GLY A 49 13.95 -10.70 9.41
CA GLY A 49 13.26 -10.70 10.70
C GLY A 49 14.13 -10.24 11.86
N SER A 50 15.44 -10.52 11.84
CA SER A 50 16.36 -10.08 12.89
C SER A 50 16.49 -8.56 13.03
N ALA A 51 16.15 -7.80 11.98
CA ALA A 51 16.19 -6.34 11.99
C ALA A 51 14.85 -5.72 12.43
N ILE A 52 13.75 -6.50 12.44
CA ILE A 52 12.40 -6.01 12.73
C ILE A 52 12.18 -6.03 14.24
N VAL A 53 11.75 -4.90 14.80
CA VAL A 53 11.34 -4.80 16.20
C VAL A 53 9.85 -4.44 16.27
N LYS A 54 9.19 -4.80 17.38
CA LYS A 54 7.72 -4.69 17.52
C LYS A 54 7.16 -3.28 17.32
N THR A 55 7.99 -2.25 17.52
CA THR A 55 7.61 -0.84 17.36
C THR A 55 7.71 -0.35 15.91
N ASP A 56 8.28 -1.16 15.02
CA ASP A 56 8.38 -0.80 13.61
C ASP A 56 6.99 -0.77 12.97
N ASN A 57 6.82 0.13 12.02
CA ASN A 57 5.67 0.13 11.14
C ASN A 57 5.91 -0.84 9.98
N ALA A 58 4.83 -1.36 9.40
CA ALA A 58 4.89 -1.90 8.04
C ALA A 58 3.86 -1.21 7.15
N TYR A 59 4.32 -0.82 5.97
CA TYR A 59 3.48 -0.27 4.91
C TYR A 59 3.18 -1.37 3.93
N VAL A 60 1.90 -1.72 3.85
CA VAL A 60 1.36 -2.62 2.83
C VAL A 60 0.76 -1.74 1.75
N MET A 61 1.20 -1.91 0.51
CA MET A 61 0.87 -1.00 -0.58
C MET A 61 0.39 -1.76 -1.81
N LEU A 62 -0.68 -1.26 -2.43
CA LEU A 62 -1.20 -1.76 -3.70
C LEU A 62 -0.88 -0.80 -4.84
N PHE A 63 -0.25 -1.31 -5.88
CA PHE A 63 0.10 -0.57 -7.08
C PHE A 63 -0.66 -1.11 -8.28
N LYS A 64 -1.37 -0.24 -8.99
CA LYS A 64 -1.93 -0.62 -10.29
C LYS A 64 -0.79 -1.00 -11.25
N PRO A 65 -0.94 -2.03 -12.10
CA PRO A 65 0.06 -2.34 -13.12
C PRO A 65 0.34 -1.13 -14.01
N GLY A 66 1.61 -0.74 -14.14
CA GLY A 66 2.00 0.47 -14.88
C GLY A 66 1.95 1.77 -14.05
N SER A 67 1.51 1.73 -12.80
CA SER A 67 1.52 2.88 -11.88
C SER A 67 2.64 2.77 -10.84
N SER A 68 3.33 3.89 -10.65
CA SER A 68 4.38 4.05 -9.64
C SER A 68 3.90 4.59 -8.29
N GLN A 69 2.64 5.01 -8.22
CA GLN A 69 2.02 5.46 -6.98
C GLN A 69 1.09 4.37 -6.44
N PRO A 70 1.05 4.18 -5.11
CA PRO A 70 0.11 3.25 -4.52
C PRO A 70 -1.31 3.82 -4.59
N ASP A 71 -2.27 3.00 -5.00
CA ASP A 71 -3.70 3.34 -4.97
C ASP A 71 -4.27 3.11 -3.56
N ALA A 72 -3.70 2.15 -2.81
CA ALA A 72 -4.05 1.88 -1.42
C ALA A 72 -2.79 1.72 -0.55
N VAL A 73 -2.85 2.23 0.67
CA VAL A 73 -1.76 2.15 1.65
C VAL A 73 -2.34 1.82 3.01
N LYS A 74 -1.92 0.69 3.58
CA LYS A 74 -2.24 0.29 4.95
C LYS A 74 -0.99 0.31 5.81
N VAL A 75 -1.06 1.01 6.93
CA VAL A 75 0.00 1.04 7.93
C VAL A 75 -0.34 0.06 9.05
N MET A 76 0.57 -0.87 9.32
CA MET A 76 0.46 -1.85 10.40
C MET A 76 1.40 -1.47 11.53
N ASN A 77 0.84 -1.25 12.73
CA ASN A 77 1.59 -1.06 13.96
C ASN A 77 0.77 -1.63 15.15
N PRO A 78 1.35 -2.50 16.00
CA PRO A 78 2.70 -3.03 15.92
C PRO A 78 2.88 -4.06 14.80
N PHE A 79 4.09 -4.17 14.24
CA PHE A 79 4.41 -5.15 13.21
C PHE A 79 5.43 -6.18 13.72
N LEU A 80 5.07 -7.47 13.67
CA LEU A 80 5.96 -8.56 14.06
C LEU A 80 5.61 -9.85 13.29
N PRO A 81 6.31 -10.14 12.18
CA PRO A 81 6.07 -11.34 11.38
C PRO A 81 6.23 -12.64 12.19
N PRO A 82 5.42 -13.69 11.91
CA PRO A 82 4.34 -13.70 10.92
C PRO A 82 3.12 -12.88 11.37
N THR A 83 2.53 -12.11 10.45
CA THR A 83 1.34 -11.29 10.74
C THR A 83 0.36 -11.34 9.57
N THR A 84 -0.92 -11.51 9.86
CA THR A 84 -1.99 -11.43 8.85
C THR A 84 -2.21 -10.00 8.38
N PHE A 85 -2.51 -9.83 7.09
CA PHE A 85 -2.90 -8.53 6.53
C PHE A 85 -4.16 -8.68 5.67
N GLN A 86 -4.89 -7.58 5.57
CA GLN A 86 -5.96 -7.38 4.59
C GLN A 86 -5.88 -5.93 4.14
N ILE A 87 -5.73 -5.71 2.84
CA ILE A 87 -5.68 -4.38 2.24
C ILE A 87 -6.74 -4.27 1.15
N GLY A 88 -7.58 -3.24 1.20
CA GLY A 88 -8.70 -3.12 0.28
C GLY A 88 -9.26 -1.72 0.17
N GLN A 89 -10.53 -1.63 -0.22
CA GLN A 89 -11.20 -0.36 -0.53
C GLN A 89 -11.16 0.66 0.62
N GLU A 90 -11.10 0.21 1.87
CA GLU A 90 -10.98 1.06 3.07
C GLU A 90 -9.62 1.77 3.20
N ASP A 91 -8.57 1.20 2.61
CA ASP A 91 -7.20 1.70 2.67
C ASP A 91 -6.84 2.56 1.42
N SER A 92 -7.82 2.82 0.56
CA SER A 92 -7.67 3.53 -0.71
C SER A 92 -8.33 4.90 -0.67
N THR A 93 -7.73 5.88 -1.35
CA THR A 93 -8.35 7.20 -1.58
C THR A 93 -9.26 7.23 -2.81
N GLY A 94 -9.14 6.23 -3.69
CA GLY A 94 -9.94 6.07 -4.90
C GLY A 94 -10.65 4.72 -4.98
N LEU A 95 -11.42 4.51 -6.04
CA LEU A 95 -12.07 3.22 -6.29
C LEU A 95 -11.03 2.19 -6.73
N LEU A 96 -10.94 1.06 -6.02
CA LEU A 96 -10.06 -0.04 -6.40
C LEU A 96 -10.75 -0.93 -7.43
N GLU A 97 -10.11 -1.13 -8.58
CA GLU A 97 -10.65 -1.95 -9.66
C GLU A 97 -9.57 -2.74 -10.40
N GLY A 98 -9.88 -4.00 -10.69
CA GLY A 98 -9.02 -4.89 -11.47
C GLY A 98 -7.92 -5.54 -10.65
N ASN A 99 -6.71 -5.58 -11.21
CA ASN A 99 -5.57 -6.29 -10.62
C ASN A 99 -4.56 -5.31 -10.03
N TYR A 100 -3.91 -5.72 -8.95
CA TYR A 100 -2.95 -4.92 -8.20
C TYR A 100 -1.67 -5.70 -7.91
N ARG A 101 -0.54 -5.00 -7.89
CA ARG A 101 0.73 -5.54 -7.38
C ARG A 101 0.89 -5.13 -5.93
N LEU A 102 1.37 -6.05 -5.10
CA LEU A 102 1.55 -5.86 -3.67
C LEU A 102 3.04 -5.65 -3.37
N LEU A 103 3.34 -4.67 -2.52
CA LEU A 103 4.66 -4.45 -1.94
C LEU A 103 4.51 -4.17 -0.45
N VAL A 104 5.36 -4.81 0.35
CA VAL A 104 5.44 -4.54 1.80
C VAL A 104 6.82 -4.04 2.14
N ILE A 105 6.88 -2.98 2.93
CA ILE A 105 8.12 -2.36 3.41
C ILE A 105 7.97 -2.11 4.91
N THR A 106 8.97 -2.47 5.70
CA THR A 106 9.03 -2.04 7.10
C THR A 106 9.59 -0.62 7.15
N ASP A 107 8.98 0.24 7.94
CA ASP A 107 9.41 1.62 8.14
C ASP A 107 9.80 1.82 9.60
N LYS A 108 11.00 2.36 9.79
CA LYS A 108 11.60 2.61 11.12
C LYS A 108 11.67 4.08 11.46
N ASP A 109 11.68 4.96 10.47
CA ASP A 109 11.95 6.39 10.65
C ASP A 109 10.74 7.29 10.38
N GLY A 110 9.60 6.69 10.00
CA GLY A 110 8.35 7.39 9.72
C GLY A 110 8.26 7.88 8.27
N ASN A 111 9.19 7.48 7.40
CA ASN A 111 9.22 7.91 6.01
C ASN A 111 9.38 6.72 5.03
N PRO A 112 8.25 6.12 4.58
CA PRO A 112 8.29 4.94 3.71
C PRO A 112 8.84 5.24 2.30
N GLU A 113 9.02 6.51 1.92
CA GLU A 113 9.59 6.87 0.62
C GLU A 113 11.12 6.86 0.60
N ARG A 114 11.76 6.86 1.77
CA ARG A 114 13.22 6.92 1.89
C ARG A 114 13.73 5.70 2.64
N PRO A 115 14.65 4.92 2.04
CA PRO A 115 15.19 3.76 2.74
C PRO A 115 16.02 4.18 3.94
N ALA A 116 15.73 3.60 5.10
CA ALA A 116 16.51 3.74 6.33
C ALA A 116 17.23 2.43 6.71
N PRO A 117 18.35 2.50 7.45
CA PRO A 117 19.05 1.30 7.92
C PRO A 117 18.15 0.39 8.77
N GLY A 118 18.17 -0.92 8.46
CA GLY A 118 17.40 -1.94 9.17
C GLY A 118 16.00 -2.16 8.62
N GLU A 119 15.57 -1.38 7.62
CA GLU A 119 14.31 -1.63 6.92
C GLU A 119 14.42 -2.83 5.99
N SER A 120 13.31 -3.55 5.82
CA SER A 120 13.18 -4.78 5.06
C SER A 120 12.00 -4.71 4.11
N THR A 121 12.12 -5.40 2.99
CA THR A 121 11.07 -5.51 1.97
C THR A 121 11.07 -6.90 1.34
N GLY A 122 10.05 -7.19 0.54
CA GLY A 122 9.95 -8.38 -0.28
C GLY A 122 9.98 -8.05 -1.78
N GLN A 123 9.61 -9.03 -2.59
CA GLN A 123 9.43 -8.81 -4.02
C GLN A 123 8.11 -8.07 -4.31
N LEU A 124 8.10 -7.20 -5.32
CA LEU A 124 6.85 -6.71 -5.90
C LEU A 124 6.12 -7.90 -6.53
N THR A 125 4.89 -8.18 -6.09
CA THR A 125 4.18 -9.35 -6.60
C THR A 125 3.83 -9.20 -8.09
N ARG A 126 3.52 -10.34 -8.72
CA ARG A 126 2.73 -10.32 -9.96
C ARG A 126 1.35 -9.70 -9.67
N PRO A 127 0.63 -9.19 -10.68
CA PRO A 127 -0.71 -8.67 -10.50
C PRO A 127 -1.63 -9.73 -9.88
N LEU A 128 -2.29 -9.36 -8.78
CA LEU A 128 -3.26 -10.13 -8.03
C LEU A 128 -4.64 -9.51 -8.23
N PRO A 129 -5.70 -10.28 -8.50
CA PRO A 129 -7.05 -9.75 -8.51
C PRO A 129 -7.50 -9.35 -7.10
N LEU A 130 -8.37 -8.35 -7.00
CA LEU A 130 -9.14 -8.13 -5.77
C LEU A 130 -9.95 -9.39 -5.43
N GLY A 131 -10.12 -9.68 -4.14
CA GLY A 131 -10.64 -10.94 -3.62
C GLY A 131 -9.59 -12.05 -3.48
N SER A 132 -8.31 -11.76 -3.73
CA SER A 132 -7.25 -12.74 -3.50
C SER A 132 -7.02 -12.97 -2.01
N GLU A 133 -7.13 -14.22 -1.57
CA GLU A 133 -6.93 -14.64 -0.19
C GLU A 133 -5.74 -15.59 -0.05
N GLY A 134 -5.22 -15.71 1.18
CA GLY A 134 -4.16 -16.67 1.50
C GLY A 134 -2.81 -16.35 0.86
N ILE A 135 -2.55 -15.08 0.51
CA ILE A 135 -1.29 -14.66 -0.08
C ILE A 135 -0.16 -14.75 0.95
N GLU A 136 0.86 -15.55 0.66
CA GLU A 136 2.10 -15.58 1.44
C GLU A 136 3.08 -14.54 0.90
N TYR A 137 3.28 -13.45 1.65
CA TYR A 137 4.23 -12.40 1.31
C TYR A 137 5.48 -12.52 2.18
N VAL A 138 6.68 -12.61 1.58
CA VAL A 138 7.93 -12.84 2.32
C VAL A 138 8.83 -11.61 2.26
N LEU A 139 9.18 -11.07 3.43
CA LEU A 139 10.26 -10.10 3.61
C LEU A 139 11.60 -10.84 3.60
N ASP A 140 12.39 -10.63 2.56
CA ASP A 140 13.59 -11.43 2.28
C ASP A 140 14.88 -10.61 2.12
N ARG A 141 14.77 -9.28 1.99
CA ARG A 141 15.93 -8.41 1.74
C ARG A 141 15.79 -7.07 2.47
N SER A 142 16.92 -6.40 2.67
CA SER A 142 16.91 -5.02 3.16
C SER A 142 16.29 -4.07 2.13
N PHE A 143 15.49 -3.12 2.59
CA PHE A 143 14.97 -2.07 1.75
C PHE A 143 16.09 -1.08 1.40
N ARG A 144 16.34 -0.91 0.10
CA ARG A 144 17.34 0.05 -0.43
C ARG A 144 16.73 1.05 -1.41
N GLY A 145 15.41 1.08 -1.51
CA GLY A 145 14.64 1.83 -2.49
C GLY A 145 13.61 0.96 -3.20
N PHE A 146 12.64 1.62 -3.86
CA PHE A 146 11.57 0.93 -4.57
C PHE A 146 12.07 0.03 -5.69
N PRO A 147 11.36 -1.07 -6.00
CA PRO A 147 11.62 -1.92 -7.16
C PRO A 147 11.80 -1.12 -8.45
N GLN A 148 12.70 -1.57 -9.33
CA GLN A 148 13.06 -0.85 -10.55
C GLN A 148 11.86 -0.62 -11.46
N GLU A 149 10.91 -1.54 -11.47
CA GLU A 149 9.67 -1.47 -12.24
C GLU A 149 8.87 -0.21 -11.86
N LEU A 150 8.70 0.06 -10.56
CA LEU A 150 8.00 1.26 -10.07
C LEU A 150 8.80 2.53 -10.35
N LEU A 151 10.13 2.47 -10.26
CA LEU A 151 11.00 3.62 -10.56
C LEU A 151 10.97 3.99 -12.05
N ILE A 152 10.93 3.01 -12.94
CA ILE A 152 10.79 3.23 -14.39
C ILE A 152 9.44 3.87 -14.68
N GLU A 153 8.37 3.31 -14.14
CA GLU A 153 7.02 3.86 -14.27
C GLU A 153 6.97 5.32 -13.78
N ARG A 154 7.62 5.59 -12.62
CA ARG A 154 7.72 6.94 -12.06
C ARG A 154 8.44 7.89 -13.00
N ARG A 155 9.49 7.47 -13.71
CA ARG A 155 10.22 8.31 -14.68
C ARG A 155 9.47 8.50 -16.00
N THR A 156 8.61 7.55 -16.35
CA THR A 156 7.84 7.58 -17.60
C THR A 156 6.54 8.34 -17.52
N ASP A 157 6.02 8.55 -16.31
CA ASP A 157 4.80 9.31 -16.09
C ASP A 157 4.99 10.81 -16.42
N PRO A 158 4.34 11.34 -17.47
CA PRO A 158 4.48 12.74 -17.83
C PRO A 158 3.87 13.70 -16.80
N SER A 159 2.95 13.24 -15.93
CA SER A 159 2.36 14.08 -14.89
C SER A 159 3.31 14.31 -13.71
N LEU A 160 4.31 13.43 -13.53
CA LEU A 160 5.27 13.48 -12.44
C LEU A 160 6.66 13.95 -12.87
N ASN A 161 6.91 14.12 -14.18
CA ASN A 161 8.23 14.47 -14.69
C ASN A 161 8.18 15.65 -15.66
N ILE A 162 9.15 16.55 -15.49
CA ILE A 162 9.47 17.55 -16.49
C ILE A 162 10.52 16.93 -17.43
N ARG A 163 10.20 16.90 -18.73
CA ARG A 163 11.11 16.45 -19.78
C ARG A 163 11.42 17.59 -20.73
N GLY A 164 12.69 17.70 -21.10
CA GLY A 164 13.16 18.72 -22.03
C GLY A 164 14.55 18.38 -22.56
N THR A 165 14.96 19.09 -23.61
CA THR A 165 16.34 19.06 -24.11
C THR A 165 16.99 20.37 -23.70
N VAL A 166 18.23 20.30 -23.19
CA VAL A 166 19.02 21.50 -22.91
C VAL A 166 20.09 21.60 -23.99
N ASP A 167 19.91 22.58 -24.86
CA ASP A 167 20.86 22.89 -25.92
C ASP A 167 21.79 24.02 -25.50
N VAL A 168 23.09 23.82 -25.73
CA VAL A 168 24.10 24.85 -25.52
C VAL A 168 24.19 25.68 -26.79
N ILE A 169 23.94 26.99 -26.66
CA ILE A 169 24.07 27.93 -27.78
C ILE A 169 25.49 27.91 -28.35
N PRO A 170 25.68 28.05 -29.68
CA PRO A 170 26.98 27.83 -30.32
C PRO A 170 28.14 28.63 -29.70
N LYS A 171 27.90 29.86 -29.26
CA LYS A 171 28.91 30.75 -28.67
C LYS A 171 29.45 30.29 -27.31
N LEU A 172 28.74 29.40 -26.62
CA LEU A 172 29.12 28.88 -25.31
C LEU A 172 29.62 27.43 -25.37
N ARG A 173 29.59 26.78 -26.55
CA ARG A 173 30.00 25.38 -26.69
C ARG A 173 31.48 25.16 -26.37
N ASP A 174 32.32 26.10 -26.78
CA ASP A 174 33.76 26.05 -26.52
C ASP A 174 34.13 26.46 -25.08
N GLN A 175 33.13 26.77 -24.24
CA GLN A 175 33.29 27.14 -22.83
C GLN A 175 32.80 26.06 -21.87
N ILE A 176 32.34 24.91 -22.38
CA ILE A 176 31.87 23.78 -21.57
C ILE A 176 32.75 22.59 -21.85
N ASP A 177 33.35 22.06 -20.79
CA ASP A 177 34.22 20.89 -20.84
C ASP A 177 33.54 19.65 -20.26
N SER A 178 34.07 18.46 -20.57
CA SER A 178 33.54 17.18 -20.06
C SER A 178 33.62 17.05 -18.53
N GLY A 179 34.37 17.92 -17.85
CA GLY A 179 34.46 17.98 -16.39
C GLY A 179 33.36 18.80 -15.72
N ASP A 180 32.61 19.59 -16.50
CA ASP A 180 31.59 20.49 -15.96
C ASP A 180 30.33 19.73 -15.52
N ARG A 181 29.64 20.29 -14.52
CA ARG A 181 28.43 19.70 -13.95
C ARG A 181 27.21 20.52 -14.33
N MET A 182 26.23 19.85 -14.93
CA MET A 182 24.92 20.43 -15.15
C MET A 182 24.12 20.40 -13.84
N VAL A 183 23.56 21.55 -13.45
CA VAL A 183 22.62 21.66 -12.32
C VAL A 183 21.29 22.13 -12.87
N ILE A 184 20.23 21.35 -12.61
CA ILE A 184 18.86 21.73 -12.92
C ILE A 184 18.19 22.08 -11.59
N MET A 185 17.75 23.33 -11.46
CA MET A 185 17.01 23.80 -10.29
C MET A 185 15.52 23.85 -10.65
N LEU A 186 14.68 23.23 -9.82
CA LEU A 186 13.23 23.35 -9.91
C LEU A 186 12.79 24.32 -8.83
N PHE A 187 12.07 25.36 -9.24
CA PHE A 187 11.50 26.36 -8.33
C PHE A 187 10.00 26.17 -8.27
N ASP A 188 9.45 26.11 -7.06
CA ASP A 188 8.02 26.20 -6.84
C ASP A 188 7.63 27.69 -6.89
N PRO A 189 6.87 28.14 -7.90
CA PRO A 189 6.50 29.55 -8.01
C PRO A 189 5.66 30.06 -6.82
N ALA A 190 5.07 29.18 -6.02
CA ALA A 190 4.33 29.55 -4.82
C ALA A 190 5.22 29.80 -3.59
N LEU A 191 6.46 29.31 -3.59
CA LEU A 191 7.37 29.37 -2.44
C LEU A 191 8.43 30.48 -2.52
N GLY A 192 8.59 31.12 -3.68
CA GLY A 192 9.48 32.27 -3.87
C GLY A 192 10.92 31.89 -4.19
#